data_AF-A0A7H4MH19-F1
#
_entry.id   AF-A0A7H4MH19-F1
#
_cell.length_a   1.000
_cell.length_b   1.000
_cell.length_c   1.000
_cell.angle_alpha   90.00
_cell.angle_beta   90.00
_cell.angle_gamma   90.00
#
_symmetry.space_group_name_H-M   'P 1'
#
loop_
_entity.id
_entity.type
_entity.pdbx_description
1 polymer ?
#
loop_
_entity_poly.entity_id
_entity_poly.type
_entity_poly.pdbx_seq_one_letter_code
_entity_poly.pdbx_strand_id
1 'polypeptide(L)' 'MTNRTQRLKASLFAQPREISLERALLYTASHRQTEGEPVIIRRRKPPRGSSIR' A
#
# COMPACT_ATOMS: atom_id res chain seq x y z
N MET A 1 -15.79 24.86 -2.91
CA MET A 1 -14.59 24.16 -2.42
C MET A 1 -13.78 25.12 -1.56
N THR A 2 -13.19 24.68 -0.45
CA THR A 2 -12.35 25.56 0.38
C THR A 2 -10.94 25.72 -0.20
N ASN A 3 -10.24 26.79 0.18
CA ASN A 3 -8.86 27.05 -0.26
C ASN A 3 -7.91 25.88 0.05
N ARG A 4 -8.10 25.22 1.20
CA ARG A 4 -7.34 24.03 1.59
C ARG A 4 -7.48 22.90 0.57
N THR A 5 -8.71 22.58 0.16
CA THR A 5 -8.96 21.48 -0.79
C THR A 5 -8.42 21.80 -2.18
N GLN A 6 -8.44 23.07 -2.61
CA GLN A 6 -7.83 23.49 -3.87
C GLN A 6 -6.30 23.34 -3.86
N ARG A 7 -5.62 23.72 -2.77
CA ARG A 7 -4.17 23.51 -2.63
C ARG A 7 -3.77 22.05 -2.64
N LEU A 8 -4.53 21.18 -1.96
CA LEU A 8 -4.30 19.73 -1.98
C LEU A 8 -4.50 19.14 -3.37
N LYS A 9 -5.55 19.57 -4.09
CA LYS A 9 -5.80 19.15 -5.47
C LYS A 9 -4.66 19.55 -6.40
N ALA A 10 -4.20 20.80 -6.31
CA ALA A 10 -3.09 21.28 -7.14
C ALA A 10 -1.80 20.49 -6.87
N SER A 11 -1.48 20.23 -5.60
CA SER A 11 -0.31 19.43 -5.20
C SER A 11 -0.38 17.98 -5.73
N LEU A 12 -1.55 17.35 -5.67
CA LEU A 12 -1.74 15.95 -6.11
C LEU A 12 -1.40 15.72 -7.59
N PHE A 13 -1.57 16.74 -8.44
CA PHE A 13 -1.29 16.67 -9.87
C PHE A 13 -0.04 17.46 -10.29
N ALA A 14 0.73 17.99 -9.35
CA ALA A 14 1.93 18.78 -9.63
C ALA A 14 3.09 17.91 -10.14
N GLN A 15 3.06 16.61 -9.85
CA GLN A 15 4.10 15.65 -10.24
C GLN A 15 3.51 14.58 -11.16
N PRO A 16 4.34 14.00 -12.06
CA PRO A 16 3.96 12.81 -12.82
C PRO A 16 3.52 11.67 -11.89
N ARG A 17 2.66 10.78 -12.40
CA ARG A 17 2.20 9.63 -11.61
C ARG A 17 3.35 8.66 -11.41
N GLU A 18 3.63 8.32 -10.16
CA GLU A 18 4.64 7.33 -9.78
C GLU A 18 3.98 6.00 -9.36
N ILE A 19 4.64 4.88 -9.65
CA ILE A 19 4.20 3.55 -9.23
C ILE A 19 4.99 3.18 -7.96
N SER A 20 4.31 3.12 -6.81
CA SER A 20 4.91 2.59 -5.57
C SER A 20 4.85 1.06 -5.53
N LEU A 21 5.99 0.43 -5.22
CA LEU A 21 6.11 -1.02 -5.06
C LEU A 21 6.00 -1.49 -3.60
N GLU A 22 5.88 -0.58 -2.64
CA GLU A 22 5.93 -0.88 -1.20
C GLU A 22 4.93 -1.97 -0.81
N ARG A 23 3.67 -1.81 -1.22
CA ARG A 23 2.60 -2.77 -0.93
C ARG A 23 2.80 -4.10 -1.66
N ALA A 24 3.33 -4.08 -2.89
CA ALA A 24 3.60 -5.29 -3.65
C ALA A 24 4.68 -6.14 -2.98
N LEU A 25 5.78 -5.52 -2.54
CA LEU A 25 6.86 -6.19 -1.81
C LEU A 25 6.35 -6.86 -0.53
N LEU A 26 5.55 -6.12 0.25
CA LEU A 26 4.95 -6.64 1.48
C LEU A 26 4.01 -7.83 1.21
N TYR A 27 3.18 -7.76 0.18
CA TYR A 27 2.32 -8.88 -0.19
C TYR A 27 3.09 -10.09 -0.67
N THR A 28 4.14 -9.91 -1.47
CA THR A 28 4.99 -11.02 -1.91
C THR A 28 5.67 -11.69 -0.71
N ALA A 29 6.17 -10.92 0.25
CA ALA A 29 6.78 -11.47 1.47
C ALA A 29 5.76 -12.27 2.31
N SER A 30 4.56 -11.71 2.53
CA SER A 30 3.48 -12.41 3.25
C SER A 30 3.04 -13.69 2.54
N HIS A 31 2.95 -13.65 1.20
CA HIS A 31 2.55 -14.80 0.39
C HIS A 31 3.55 -15.96 0.48
N ARG A 32 4.86 -15.67 0.43
CA ARG A 32 5.92 -16.68 0.62
C ARG A 32 5.88 -17.33 2.01
N GLN A 33 5.51 -16.58 3.04
CA GLN A 33 5.43 -17.09 4.42
C GLN A 33 4.17 -17.92 4.71
N THR A 34 3.18 -17.88 3.83
CA THR A 34 1.86 -18.51 4.05
C THR A 34 1.55 -19.59 3.01
N GLU A 35 2.59 -20.10 2.35
CA GLU A 35 2.48 -21.22 1.42
C GLU A 35 1.85 -22.44 2.12
N GLY A 36 0.88 -23.06 1.47
CA GLY A 36 0.06 -24.16 2.03
C GLY A 36 -1.25 -23.73 2.71
N GLU A 37 -1.38 -22.47 3.16
CA GLU A 37 -2.64 -22.01 3.78
C GLU A 37 -3.73 -21.71 2.74
N PRO A 38 -5.03 -21.76 3.08
CA PRO A 38 -6.11 -21.30 2.22
C PRO A 38 -5.93 -19.82 1.84
N VAL A 39 -6.25 -19.46 0.58
CA VAL A 39 -6.03 -18.11 0.03
C VAL A 39 -6.65 -17.00 0.89
N ILE A 40 -7.78 -17.26 1.54
CA ILE A 40 -8.44 -16.31 2.43
C ILE A 40 -7.57 -15.94 3.64
N ILE A 41 -6.78 -16.88 4.17
CA ILE A 41 -5.86 -16.64 5.29
C ILE A 41 -4.63 -15.88 4.79
N ARG A 42 -4.09 -16.24 3.62
CA ARG A 42 -2.94 -15.55 3.00
C ARG A 42 -3.19 -14.07 2.76
N ARG A 43 -4.42 -13.70 2.36
CA ARG A 43 -4.83 -12.30 2.14
C ARG A 43 -5.14 -11.55 3.44
N ARG A 44 -5.62 -12.26 4.47
CA ARG A 44 -5.96 -11.68 5.77
C ARG A 44 -4.72 -11.41 6.63
N LYS A 45 -3.63 -12.17 6.44
CA LYS A 45 -2.43 -12.05 7.25
C LYS A 45 -1.69 -10.75 6.91
N PRO A 46 -1.56 -9.82 7.86
CA PRO A 46 -0.81 -8.60 7.62
C PRO A 46 0.67 -8.96 7.40
N PRO A 47 1.36 -8.31 6.45
CA PRO A 47 2.79 -8.49 6.27
C PRO A 47 3.50 -8.05 7.56
N ARG A 48 4.23 -8.98 8.20
CA ARG A 48 5.01 -8.66 9.41
C ARG A 48 6.19 -7.78 8.98
N GLY A 49 6.16 -6.50 9.30
CA GLY A 49 7.25 -5.57 9.00
C GLY A 49 6.85 -4.09 8.95
N SER A 50 5.57 -3.76 8.75
CA SER A 50 5.12 -2.37 8.80
C SER A 50 4.83 -1.95 10.25
N SER A 51 5.88 -1.58 10.99
CA SER A 51 5.71 -0.58 12.04
C SER A 51 5.25 0.68 11.30
N ILE A 52 3.95 0.96 11.35
CA ILE A 52 3.41 2.26 10.97
C ILE A 52 3.99 3.23 12.00
N ARG A 53 5.11 3.87 11.67
CA ARG A 53 5.53 5.13 12.27
C ARG A 53 5.22 6.24 11.27
#